data_AF-A0A8X6RW49-F1
#
_entry.id   AF-A0A8X6RW49-F1
#
_cell.length_a   1.000
_cell.length_b   1.000
_cell.length_c   1.000
_cell.angle_alpha   90.00
_cell.angle_beta   90.00
_cell.angle_gamma   90.00
#
_symmetry.space_group_name_H-M   'P 1'
#
loop_
_entity.id
_entity.type
_entity.pdbx_description
1 polymer ?
#
loop_
_entity_poly.entity_id
_entity_poly.type
_entity_poly.pdbx_seq_one_letter_code
_entity_poly.pdbx_strand_id
1 'polypeptide(L)'
;MLSFNLTSSIHKSNPRAITSSWSAIKIYLKNHFHLSDYANINSELLIEEKLAKFTDAVSSAYNLASKPITNTRHSYTPHHIQQLITIKNRARKTFQRTLNPIHKTEANRLQSLLKKELGIYNQNTWAAKLATLETQENCLWQMQKHFRKKRSNIPNLTSPTGIANNDEQKANLIANTFIDNYTENKKPENYTTNIDSDVINTLRNFFSTPPRTPNPPTYLVEICDYVKTLKTNKAPGFDNITNKMIKNLPLKFILILTYDGRPPAPEIQF
;
A
#
# COMPACT_ATOMS: atom_id res chain seq x y z
N MET A 1 -11.26 -35.25 10.85
CA MET A 1 -10.01 -34.80 10.21
C MET A 1 -10.31 -33.52 9.44
N LEU A 2 -9.81 -32.38 9.92
CA LEU A 2 -9.97 -31.09 9.25
C LEU A 2 -8.92 -30.97 8.13
N SER A 3 -9.36 -31.09 6.88
CA SER A 3 -8.53 -30.85 5.70
C SER A 3 -8.44 -29.34 5.44
N PHE A 4 -7.32 -28.74 5.81
CA PHE A 4 -6.98 -27.40 5.38
C PHE A 4 -6.52 -27.45 3.91
N ASN A 5 -7.42 -27.14 2.99
CA ASN A 5 -7.06 -26.83 1.61
C ASN A 5 -6.36 -25.46 1.59
N LEU A 6 -5.05 -25.47 1.83
CA LEU A 6 -4.17 -24.37 1.47
C LEU A 6 -4.07 -24.35 -0.05
N THR A 7 -5.02 -23.67 -0.71
CA THR A 7 -4.75 -23.16 -2.05
C THR A 7 -3.60 -22.18 -1.88
N SER A 8 -2.40 -22.61 -2.26
CA SER A 8 -1.22 -21.76 -2.27
C SER A 8 -1.56 -20.55 -3.14
N SER A 9 -1.72 -19.39 -2.51
CA SER A 9 -1.76 -18.12 -3.20
C SER A 9 -0.53 -18.07 -4.10
N ILE A 10 -0.75 -18.19 -5.41
CA ILE A 10 0.30 -18.04 -6.41
C ILE A 10 0.81 -16.63 -6.17
N HIS A 11 1.98 -16.52 -5.54
CA HIS A 11 2.66 -15.26 -5.31
C HIS A 11 2.98 -14.71 -6.70
N LYS A 12 2.06 -13.90 -7.26
CA LYS A 12 2.29 -13.19 -8.51
C LYS A 12 3.61 -12.45 -8.34
N SER A 13 4.54 -12.69 -9.27
CA SER A 13 5.87 -12.07 -9.28
C SER A 13 5.75 -10.61 -8.90
N ASN A 14 6.56 -10.17 -7.93
CA ASN A 14 6.57 -8.80 -7.41
C ASN A 14 6.35 -7.81 -8.57
N PRO A 15 5.21 -7.08 -8.64
CA PRO A 15 4.89 -6.30 -9.81
C PRO A 15 6.02 -5.29 -9.99
N ARG A 16 6.72 -5.37 -11.13
CA ARG A 16 7.66 -4.33 -11.54
C ARG A 16 6.91 -3.01 -11.37
N ALA A 17 7.53 -2.02 -10.73
CA ALA A 17 6.90 -0.73 -10.52
C ALA A 17 6.30 -0.26 -11.86
N ILE A 18 5.03 0.12 -11.89
CA ILE A 18 4.31 0.45 -13.13
C ILE A 18 4.26 1.98 -13.24
N THR A 19 4.55 2.50 -14.44
CA THR A 19 4.27 3.89 -14.78
C THR A 19 3.09 3.93 -15.74
N SER A 20 2.16 4.84 -15.50
CA SER A 20 0.91 4.93 -16.24
C SER A 20 0.66 6.38 -16.66
N SER A 21 0.28 6.58 -17.91
CA SER A 21 -0.09 7.90 -18.42
C SER A 21 -1.57 8.18 -18.12
N TRP A 22 -1.85 8.98 -17.09
CA TRP A 22 -3.23 9.30 -16.69
C TRP A 22 -3.98 10.10 -17.76
N SER A 23 -3.29 10.90 -18.57
CA SER A 23 -3.91 11.60 -19.70
C SER A 23 -4.38 10.62 -20.77
N ALA A 24 -3.56 9.61 -21.11
CA ALA A 24 -3.94 8.56 -22.05
C ALA A 24 -5.14 7.74 -21.55
N ILE A 25 -5.17 7.41 -20.26
CA ILE A 25 -6.33 6.73 -19.62
C ILE A 25 -7.59 7.59 -19.78
N LYS A 26 -7.52 8.88 -19.45
CA LYS A 26 -8.67 9.80 -19.58
C LYS A 26 -9.16 9.93 -21.02
N ILE A 27 -8.26 9.97 -22.00
CA ILE A 27 -8.60 10.03 -23.43
C ILE A 27 -9.30 8.73 -23.87
N TYR A 28 -8.74 7.58 -23.51
CA TYR A 28 -9.33 6.28 -23.83
C TYR A 28 -10.74 6.17 -23.26
N LEU A 29 -10.91 6.44 -21.96
CA LEU A 29 -12.20 6.38 -21.30
C LEU A 29 -13.20 7.38 -21.90
N LYS A 30 -12.76 8.58 -22.30
CA LYS A 30 -13.64 9.58 -22.93
C LYS A 30 -14.16 9.11 -24.30
N ASN A 31 -13.35 8.36 -25.07
CA ASN A 31 -13.68 7.96 -26.43
C ASN A 31 -14.48 6.65 -26.48
N HIS A 32 -14.30 5.77 -25.50
CA HIS A 32 -14.93 4.44 -25.49
C HIS A 32 -16.16 4.33 -24.58
N PHE A 33 -16.51 5.37 -23.80
CA PHE A 33 -17.64 5.33 -22.86
C PHE A 33 -18.63 6.47 -23.09
N HIS A 34 -19.88 6.09 -23.35
CA HIS A 34 -21.00 7.00 -23.46
C HIS A 34 -21.95 6.85 -22.28
N LEU A 35 -22.45 7.97 -21.75
CA LEU A 35 -23.38 7.96 -20.61
C LEU A 35 -24.71 7.26 -20.93
N SER A 36 -25.12 7.30 -22.20
CA SER A 36 -26.32 6.62 -22.71
C SER A 36 -26.31 5.13 -22.43
N ASP A 37 -25.14 4.51 -22.37
CA ASP A 37 -24.98 3.07 -22.21
C ASP A 37 -25.39 2.60 -20.80
N TYR A 38 -25.59 3.52 -19.86
CA TYR A 38 -25.92 3.25 -18.46
C TYR A 38 -27.33 3.74 -18.07
N ALA A 39 -28.17 4.08 -19.05
CA ALA A 39 -29.56 4.47 -18.80
C ALA A 39 -30.47 3.25 -18.50
N ASN A 40 -31.52 3.48 -17.71
CA ASN A 40 -32.65 2.57 -17.49
C ASN A 40 -32.27 1.21 -16.85
N ILE A 41 -31.61 1.26 -15.69
CA ILE A 41 -31.20 0.08 -14.94
C ILE A 41 -32.37 -0.42 -14.08
N ASN A 42 -33.07 -1.44 -14.57
CA ASN A 42 -34.33 -1.92 -13.96
C ASN A 42 -34.24 -3.37 -13.43
N SER A 43 -33.04 -3.97 -13.43
CA SER A 43 -32.83 -5.35 -13.00
C SER A 43 -31.44 -5.52 -12.39
N GLU A 44 -31.35 -6.39 -11.37
CA GLU A 44 -30.10 -6.74 -10.69
C GLU A 44 -29.05 -7.33 -11.66
N LEU A 45 -29.46 -8.19 -12.59
CA LEU A 45 -28.57 -8.75 -13.61
C LEU A 45 -27.96 -7.66 -14.49
N LEU A 46 -28.73 -6.61 -14.78
CA LEU A 46 -28.27 -5.50 -15.60
C LEU A 46 -27.31 -4.58 -14.83
N ILE A 47 -27.48 -4.46 -13.51
CA ILE A 47 -26.49 -3.77 -12.63
C ILE A 47 -25.14 -4.48 -12.75
N GLU A 48 -25.11 -5.79 -12.54
CA GLU A 48 -23.87 -6.57 -12.59
C GLU A 48 -23.20 -6.52 -13.97
N GLU A 49 -23.97 -6.62 -15.05
CA GLU A 49 -23.43 -6.50 -16.42
C GLU A 49 -22.80 -5.12 -16.68
N LYS A 50 -23.46 -4.05 -16.22
CA LYS A 50 -22.97 -2.68 -16.38
C LYS A 50 -21.75 -2.42 -15.51
N LEU A 51 -21.72 -2.96 -14.29
CA LEU A 51 -20.55 -2.91 -13.39
C LEU A 51 -19.36 -3.67 -13.99
N ALA A 52 -19.57 -4.87 -14.55
CA ALA A 52 -18.53 -5.61 -15.23
C ALA A 52 -17.95 -4.81 -16.42
N LYS A 53 -18.82 -4.22 -17.26
CA LYS A 53 -18.39 -3.34 -18.35
C LYS A 53 -17.60 -2.13 -17.84
N PHE A 54 -18.03 -1.53 -16.72
CA PHE A 54 -17.36 -0.40 -16.10
C PHE A 54 -15.96 -0.78 -15.59
N THR A 55 -15.82 -1.90 -14.88
CA THR A 55 -14.55 -2.34 -14.31
C THR A 55 -13.57 -2.82 -15.39
N ASP A 56 -14.07 -3.54 -16.41
CA ASP A 56 -13.28 -3.98 -17.56
C ASP A 56 -12.73 -2.80 -18.37
N ALA A 57 -13.51 -1.72 -18.49
CA ALA A 57 -13.08 -0.51 -19.16
C ALA A 57 -11.90 0.17 -18.49
N VAL A 58 -12.03 0.39 -17.18
CA VAL A 58 -11.01 1.06 -16.38
C VAL A 58 -9.75 0.20 -16.38
N SER A 59 -9.90 -1.12 -16.26
CA SER A 59 -8.81 -2.09 -16.30
C SER A 59 -8.11 -2.11 -17.66
N SER A 60 -8.87 -2.14 -18.76
CA SER A 60 -8.35 -2.14 -20.13
C SER A 60 -7.61 -0.84 -20.45
N ALA A 61 -8.22 0.31 -20.12
CA ALA A 61 -7.61 1.62 -20.27
C ALA A 61 -6.29 1.72 -19.52
N TYR A 62 -6.28 1.23 -18.27
CA TYR A 62 -5.09 1.21 -17.44
C TYR A 62 -4.01 0.30 -18.03
N ASN A 63 -4.34 -0.91 -18.45
CA ASN A 63 -3.37 -1.85 -19.01
C ASN A 63 -2.75 -1.33 -20.31
N LEU A 64 -3.53 -0.67 -21.18
CA LEU A 64 -3.04 -0.06 -22.42
C LEU A 64 -2.12 1.14 -22.16
N ALA A 65 -2.45 1.97 -21.18
CA ALA A 65 -1.70 3.18 -20.85
C ALA A 65 -0.55 2.96 -19.86
N SER A 66 -0.39 1.73 -19.35
CA SER A 66 0.61 1.37 -18.36
C SER A 66 1.77 0.62 -18.98
N LYS A 67 2.97 0.93 -18.50
CA LYS A 67 4.20 0.22 -18.90
C LYS A 67 4.99 -0.15 -17.64
N PRO A 68 5.59 -1.35 -17.59
CA PRO A 68 6.50 -1.68 -16.51
C PRO A 68 7.69 -0.71 -16.55
N ILE A 69 8.02 -0.12 -15.40
CA ILE A 69 9.25 0.63 -15.25
C ILE A 69 10.38 -0.38 -15.40
N THR A 70 11.07 -0.28 -16.53
CA THR A 70 12.39 -0.87 -16.68
C THR A 70 13.26 -0.21 -15.63
N ASN A 71 13.89 -1.01 -14.78
CA ASN A 71 14.65 -0.54 -13.63
C ASN A 71 15.95 0.13 -14.11
N THR A 72 15.87 1.29 -14.77
CA THR A 72 17.03 2.01 -15.33
C THR A 72 17.94 2.58 -14.25
N ARG A 73 17.51 2.56 -12.99
CA ARG A 73 18.36 2.82 -11.81
C ARG A 73 19.15 1.58 -11.44
N HIS A 74 19.91 1.04 -12.39
CA HIS A 74 21.02 0.19 -12.02
C HIS A 74 22.12 1.11 -11.45
N SER A 75 22.10 1.33 -10.14
CA SER A 75 23.38 1.35 -9.43
C SER A 75 23.97 -0.02 -9.73
N TYR A 76 24.86 -0.09 -10.72
CA TYR A 76 25.41 -1.33 -11.25
C TYR A 76 26.29 -1.94 -10.17
N THR A 77 25.67 -2.59 -9.18
CA THR A 77 26.39 -3.46 -8.26
C THR A 77 27.05 -4.54 -9.12
N PRO A 78 28.38 -4.68 -9.09
CA PRO A 78 29.08 -5.65 -9.93
C PRO A 78 28.50 -7.06 -9.78
N HIS A 79 28.51 -7.84 -10.86
CA HIS A 79 27.91 -9.18 -10.89
C HIS A 79 28.42 -10.09 -9.77
N HIS A 80 29.73 -10.04 -9.47
CA HIS A 80 30.32 -10.83 -8.39
C HIS A 80 29.72 -10.51 -7.00
N ILE A 81 29.42 -9.24 -6.69
CA ILE A 81 28.77 -8.84 -5.44
C ILE A 81 27.32 -9.35 -5.41
N GLN A 82 26.60 -9.31 -6.54
CA GLN A 82 25.24 -9.86 -6.63
C GLN A 82 25.23 -11.38 -6.41
N GLN A 83 26.22 -12.09 -6.94
CA GLN A 83 26.41 -13.52 -6.69
C GLN A 83 26.67 -13.80 -5.21
N LEU A 84 27.55 -13.03 -4.56
CA LEU A 84 27.82 -13.15 -3.12
C LEU A 84 26.56 -12.95 -2.28
N ILE A 85 25.74 -11.94 -2.60
CA ILE A 85 24.45 -11.71 -1.93
C ILE A 85 23.54 -12.92 -2.09
N THR A 86 23.45 -13.47 -3.31
CA THR A 86 22.61 -14.63 -3.61
C THR A 86 23.04 -15.86 -2.80
N ILE A 87 24.33 -16.20 -2.81
CA ILE A 87 24.88 -17.36 -2.11
C ILE A 87 24.70 -17.20 -0.59
N LYS A 88 25.00 -16.02 -0.05
CA LYS A 88 24.78 -15.70 1.37
C LYS A 88 23.31 -15.86 1.78
N ASN A 89 22.37 -15.34 0.97
CA ASN A 89 20.94 -15.46 1.24
C ASN A 89 20.47 -16.91 1.19
N ARG A 90 21.01 -17.72 0.27
CA ARG A 90 20.77 -19.17 0.23
C ARG A 90 21.25 -19.84 1.52
N ALA A 91 22.49 -19.60 1.94
CA ALA A 91 23.03 -20.16 3.19
C ALA A 91 22.18 -19.79 4.42
N ARG A 92 21.76 -18.53 4.52
CA ARG A 92 20.86 -18.06 5.60
C ARG A 92 19.49 -18.76 5.56
N LYS A 93 18.91 -18.93 4.37
CA LYS A 93 17.63 -19.63 4.19
C LYS A 93 17.74 -21.10 4.59
N THR A 94 18.84 -21.76 4.24
CA THR A 94 19.10 -23.15 4.65
C THR A 94 19.24 -23.24 6.17
N PHE A 95 20.02 -22.36 6.80
CA PHE A 95 20.13 -22.30 8.27
C PHE A 95 18.77 -22.11 8.95
N GLN A 96 17.92 -21.22 8.45
CA GLN A 96 16.58 -21.01 9.02
C GLN A 96 15.67 -22.25 8.92
N ARG A 97 15.90 -23.13 7.93
CA ARG A 97 15.12 -24.36 7.73
C ARG A 97 15.66 -25.54 8.53
N THR A 98 16.98 -25.68 8.62
CA THR A 98 17.62 -26.88 9.17
C THR A 98 18.21 -26.65 10.56
N LEU A 99 18.34 -25.40 11.01
CA LEU A 99 19.01 -24.98 12.25
C LEU A 99 20.46 -25.49 12.40
N ASN A 100 21.07 -26.00 11.32
CA ASN A 100 22.42 -26.55 11.36
C ASN A 100 23.47 -25.44 11.49
N PRO A 101 24.36 -25.49 12.50
CA PRO A 101 25.37 -24.45 12.75
C PRO A 101 26.35 -24.25 11.60
N ILE A 102 26.63 -25.26 10.78
CA ILE A 102 27.54 -25.15 9.63
C ILE A 102 27.04 -24.08 8.64
N HIS A 103 25.73 -24.06 8.35
CA HIS A 103 25.14 -23.06 7.47
C HIS A 103 25.12 -21.65 8.08
N LYS A 104 25.03 -21.54 9.41
CA LYS A 104 25.17 -20.26 10.13
C LYS A 104 26.59 -19.72 9.97
N THR A 105 27.60 -20.56 10.20
CA THR A 105 29.01 -20.20 10.03
C THR A 105 29.28 -19.75 8.60
N GLU A 106 28.78 -20.49 7.60
CA GLU A 106 28.95 -20.13 6.19
C GLU A 106 28.25 -18.81 5.84
N ALA A 107 27.01 -18.60 6.31
CA ALA A 107 26.30 -17.35 6.11
C ALA A 107 27.04 -16.15 6.73
N ASN A 108 27.65 -16.33 7.91
CA ASN A 108 28.46 -15.31 8.58
C ASN A 108 29.75 -15.03 7.81
N ARG A 109 30.46 -16.07 7.36
CA ARG A 109 31.67 -15.94 6.53
C ARG A 109 31.39 -15.16 5.25
N LEU A 110 30.31 -15.53 4.53
CA LEU A 110 29.87 -14.83 3.32
C LEU A 110 29.42 -13.40 3.60
N GLN A 111 28.80 -13.12 4.75
CA GLN A 111 28.46 -11.76 5.17
C GLN A 111 29.72 -10.90 5.39
N SER A 112 30.75 -11.45 6.04
CA SER A 112 32.02 -10.76 6.26
C SER A 112 32.74 -10.48 4.93
N LEU A 113 32.78 -11.47 4.03
CA LEU A 113 33.32 -11.29 2.68
C LEU A 113 32.56 -10.21 1.90
N LEU A 114 31.23 -10.27 1.91
CA LEU A 114 30.37 -9.29 1.25
C LEU A 114 30.62 -7.87 1.78
N LYS A 115 30.79 -7.70 3.11
CA LYS A 115 31.14 -6.39 3.70
C LYS A 115 32.48 -5.88 3.19
N LYS A 116 33.49 -6.74 3.06
CA LYS A 116 34.82 -6.37 2.54
C LYS A 116 34.72 -5.91 1.08
N GLU A 117 34.09 -6.71 0.23
CA GLU A 117 33.92 -6.39 -1.20
C GLU A 117 33.11 -5.11 -1.42
N LEU A 118 32.01 -4.93 -0.67
CA LEU A 118 31.24 -3.70 -0.72
C LEU A 118 32.05 -2.50 -0.22
N GLY A 119 32.90 -2.68 0.79
CA GLY A 119 33.80 -1.63 1.26
C GLY A 119 34.74 -1.15 0.16
N ILE A 120 35.41 -2.08 -0.52
CA ILE A 120 36.32 -1.78 -1.64
C ILE A 120 35.57 -1.13 -2.80
N TYR A 121 34.44 -1.71 -3.22
CA TYR A 121 33.63 -1.17 -4.30
C TYR A 121 33.13 0.26 -3.99
N ASN A 122 32.61 0.48 -2.78
CA ASN A 122 32.16 1.81 -2.37
C ASN A 122 33.34 2.79 -2.35
N GLN A 123 34.50 2.40 -1.82
CA GLN A 123 35.67 3.27 -1.82
C GLN A 123 36.09 3.67 -3.23
N ASN A 124 36.16 2.72 -4.16
CA ASN A 124 36.55 2.97 -5.55
C ASN A 124 35.51 3.84 -6.28
N THR A 125 34.22 3.57 -6.09
CA THR A 125 33.15 4.40 -6.69
C THR A 125 33.16 5.82 -6.14
N TRP A 126 33.42 6.00 -4.84
CA TRP A 126 33.60 7.32 -4.24
C TRP A 126 34.84 8.02 -4.77
N ALA A 127 35.98 7.34 -4.86
CA ALA A 127 37.22 7.91 -5.40
C ALA A 127 37.04 8.35 -6.86
N ALA A 128 36.43 7.51 -7.71
CA ALA A 128 36.11 7.86 -9.09
C ALA A 128 35.17 9.06 -9.16
N LYS A 129 34.11 9.09 -8.34
CA LYS A 129 33.17 10.20 -8.30
C LYS A 129 33.81 11.52 -7.86
N LEU A 130 34.78 11.47 -6.94
CA LEU A 130 35.54 12.65 -6.51
C LEU A 130 36.50 13.12 -7.61
N ALA A 131 37.11 12.20 -8.36
CA ALA A 131 38.00 12.54 -9.48
C ALA A 131 37.26 13.22 -10.64
N THR A 132 35.98 12.93 -10.84
CA THR A 132 35.15 13.57 -11.87
C THR A 132 34.54 14.92 -11.44
N LEU A 133 34.85 15.44 -10.24
CA LEU A 133 34.29 16.71 -9.80
C LEU A 133 35.03 17.87 -10.46
N GLU A 134 34.32 18.62 -11.29
CA GLU A 134 34.80 19.88 -11.86
C GLU A 134 34.22 21.10 -11.12
N THR A 135 34.94 22.22 -11.18
CA THR A 135 34.58 23.48 -10.51
C THR A 135 33.54 24.31 -11.26
N GLN A 136 33.33 24.02 -12.56
CA GLN A 136 32.46 24.83 -13.42
C GLN A 136 30.98 24.50 -13.27
N GLU A 137 30.66 23.24 -12.99
CA GLU A 137 29.28 22.81 -12.77
C GLU A 137 28.95 22.81 -11.26
N ASN A 138 27.68 23.05 -10.89
CA ASN A 138 27.16 23.01 -9.52
C ASN A 138 27.38 21.66 -8.76
N CYS A 139 28.14 20.74 -9.35
CA CYS A 139 28.60 19.46 -8.83
C CYS A 139 29.25 19.55 -7.45
N LEU A 140 30.10 20.56 -7.20
CA LEU A 140 30.72 20.75 -5.88
C LEU A 140 29.69 21.07 -4.80
N TRP A 141 28.72 21.95 -5.08
CA TRP A 141 27.66 22.29 -4.14
C TRP A 141 26.72 21.11 -3.87
N GLN A 142 26.37 20.35 -4.92
CA GLN A 142 25.60 19.12 -4.77
C GLN A 142 26.33 18.09 -3.89
N MET A 143 27.64 17.92 -4.10
CA MET A 143 28.48 17.03 -3.29
C MET A 143 28.56 17.50 -1.83
N GLN A 144 28.81 18.79 -1.60
CA GLN A 144 28.84 19.37 -0.25
C GLN A 144 27.50 19.15 0.49
N LYS A 145 26.37 19.26 -0.22
CA LYS A 145 25.04 18.99 0.36
C LYS A 145 24.90 17.54 0.84
N HIS A 146 25.51 16.58 0.15
CA HIS A 146 25.53 15.18 0.61
C HIS A 146 26.28 15.01 1.92
N PHE A 147 27.42 15.69 2.10
CA PHE A 147 28.19 15.66 3.36
C PHE A 147 27.48 16.39 4.52
N ARG A 148 26.76 17.48 4.22
CA ARG A 148 26.00 18.24 5.23
C ARG A 148 24.68 17.59 5.64
N LYS A 149 24.27 16.49 5.01
CA LYS A 149 23.03 15.79 5.36
C LYS A 149 23.16 15.18 6.76
N LYS A 150 22.63 15.88 7.76
CA LYS A 150 22.51 15.36 9.14
C LYS A 150 21.70 14.06 9.10
N ARG A 151 22.22 13.00 9.72
CA ARG A 151 21.41 11.80 9.98
C ARG A 151 20.26 12.20 10.88
N SER A 152 19.06 11.70 10.60
CA SER A 152 17.91 11.89 11.50
C SER A 152 18.30 11.33 12.86
N ASN A 153 18.23 12.15 13.90
CA ASN A 153 18.41 11.65 15.25
C ASN A 153 17.25 10.71 15.55
N ILE A 154 17.55 9.51 16.04
CA ILE A 154 16.50 8.61 16.54
C ILE A 154 16.01 9.25 17.84
N PRO A 155 14.72 9.58 17.97
CA PRO A 155 14.22 10.18 19.20
C PRO A 155 14.42 9.24 20.37
N ASN A 156 14.71 9.79 21.55
CA ASN A 156 14.82 8.99 22.76
C ASN A 156 13.48 8.34 23.10
N LEU A 157 13.52 7.17 23.71
CA LEU A 157 12.31 6.52 24.22
C LEU A 157 11.81 7.28 25.45
N THR A 158 10.58 7.77 25.39
CA THR A 158 9.93 8.55 26.44
C THR A 158 8.86 7.72 27.12
N SER A 159 8.94 7.61 28.45
CA SER A 159 7.87 7.14 29.32
C SER A 159 7.11 8.34 29.92
N PRO A 160 5.95 8.14 30.54
CA PRO A 160 5.28 9.16 31.35
C PRO A 160 6.16 9.69 32.50
N THR A 161 7.12 8.90 32.96
CA THR A 161 8.05 9.22 34.05
C THR A 161 9.34 9.91 33.59
N GLY A 162 9.59 10.02 32.28
CA GLY A 162 10.76 10.71 31.73
C GLY A 162 11.40 9.99 30.53
N ILE A 163 12.67 10.32 30.25
CA ILE A 163 13.42 9.73 29.14
C ILE A 163 14.17 8.48 29.63
N ALA A 164 14.03 7.36 28.91
CA ALA A 164 14.77 6.13 29.18
C ALA A 164 16.21 6.25 28.66
N ASN A 165 17.15 6.46 29.58
CA ASN A 165 18.55 6.72 29.25
C ASN A 165 19.41 5.45 29.29
N ASN A 166 19.15 4.54 30.24
CA ASN A 166 19.88 3.27 30.35
C ASN A 166 19.15 2.14 29.61
N ASP A 167 19.84 1.03 29.34
CA ASP A 167 19.30 -0.06 28.53
C ASP A 167 18.19 -0.84 29.27
N GLU A 168 18.26 -0.91 30.59
CA GLU A 168 17.24 -1.54 31.43
C GLU A 168 15.91 -0.76 31.38
N GLN A 169 15.95 0.56 31.52
CA GLN A 169 14.78 1.45 31.40
C GLN A 169 14.16 1.32 30.01
N LYS A 170 14.97 1.23 28.95
CA LYS A 170 14.46 1.02 27.59
C LYS A 170 13.77 -0.33 27.46
N ALA A 171 14.38 -1.40 27.99
CA ALA A 171 13.79 -2.74 27.96
C ALA A 171 12.47 -2.79 28.73
N ASN A 172 12.43 -2.23 29.94
CA ASN A 172 11.24 -2.15 30.79
C ASN A 172 10.15 -1.30 30.16
N LEU A 173 10.50 -0.16 29.56
CA LEU A 173 9.53 0.68 28.84
C LEU A 173 8.90 -0.09 27.68
N ILE A 174 9.71 -0.77 26.86
CA ILE A 174 9.20 -1.59 25.76
C ILE A 174 8.31 -2.71 26.31
N ALA A 175 8.73 -3.42 27.36
CA ALA A 175 7.95 -4.48 27.98
C ALA A 175 6.60 -3.96 28.51
N ASN A 176 6.59 -2.83 29.22
CA ASN A 176 5.37 -2.20 29.72
C ASN A 176 4.45 -1.78 28.57
N THR A 177 4.98 -1.18 27.50
CA THR A 177 4.14 -0.86 26.33
C THR A 177 3.54 -2.10 25.68
N PHE A 178 4.25 -3.25 25.68
CA PHE A 178 3.67 -4.51 25.22
C PHE A 178 2.58 -5.00 26.16
N ILE A 179 2.78 -4.93 27.47
CA ILE A 179 1.73 -5.28 28.44
C ILE A 179 0.50 -4.40 28.19
N ASP A 180 0.65 -3.08 28.11
CA ASP A 180 -0.48 -2.16 27.93
C ASP A 180 -1.26 -2.41 26.64
N ASN A 181 -0.57 -2.70 25.53
CA ASN A 181 -1.22 -2.93 24.22
C ASN A 181 -1.81 -4.33 24.06
N TYR A 182 -1.31 -5.32 24.80
CA TYR A 182 -1.68 -6.74 24.64
C TYR A 182 -2.38 -7.32 25.86
N THR A 183 -2.61 -6.55 26.92
CA THR A 183 -3.49 -6.95 28.01
C THR A 183 -4.91 -6.96 27.47
N GLU A 184 -5.57 -8.13 27.52
CA GLU A 184 -6.97 -8.24 27.18
C GLU A 184 -7.77 -7.21 27.98
N ASN A 185 -8.68 -6.49 27.31
CA ASN A 185 -9.65 -5.67 28.00
C ASN A 185 -10.35 -6.57 29.02
N LYS A 186 -10.14 -6.32 30.31
CA LYS A 186 -10.82 -7.06 31.36
C LYS A 186 -12.31 -6.97 31.07
N LYS A 187 -12.95 -8.12 30.88
CA LYS A 187 -14.40 -8.18 30.82
C LYS A 187 -14.91 -7.47 32.08
N PRO A 188 -15.81 -6.48 31.96
CA PRO A 188 -16.37 -5.83 33.13
C PRO A 188 -16.89 -6.90 34.11
N GLU A 189 -16.79 -6.66 35.42
CA GLU A 189 -17.21 -7.64 36.44
C GLU A 189 -18.67 -8.11 36.25
N ASN A 190 -19.47 -7.32 35.51
CA ASN A 190 -20.86 -7.58 35.17
C ASN A 190 -21.04 -8.31 33.82
N TYR A 191 -19.96 -8.85 33.23
CA TYR A 191 -20.01 -9.56 31.95
C TYR A 191 -20.77 -10.88 32.11
N THR A 192 -22.08 -10.81 31.90
CA THR A 192 -22.99 -11.95 31.87
C THR A 192 -23.19 -12.40 30.43
N THR A 193 -23.61 -13.66 30.24
CA THR A 193 -24.07 -14.19 28.94
C THR A 193 -25.17 -13.33 28.29
N ASN A 194 -25.81 -12.47 29.07
CA ASN A 194 -26.86 -11.57 28.62
C ASN A 194 -26.32 -10.39 27.78
N ILE A 195 -25.09 -9.93 28.00
CA ILE A 195 -24.50 -8.82 27.21
C ILE A 195 -24.31 -9.27 25.74
N ASP A 196 -23.82 -10.48 25.53
CA ASP A 196 -23.68 -11.03 24.17
C ASP A 196 -25.06 -11.16 23.50
N SER A 197 -26.08 -11.62 24.24
CA SER A 197 -27.44 -11.66 23.71
C SER A 197 -28.04 -10.28 23.46
N ASP A 198 -27.74 -9.28 24.29
CA ASP A 198 -28.23 -7.90 24.11
C ASP A 198 -27.56 -7.23 22.91
N VAL A 199 -26.26 -7.44 22.71
CA VAL A 199 -25.54 -7.00 21.50
C VAL A 199 -26.11 -7.69 20.26
N ILE A 200 -26.33 -9.00 20.32
CA ILE A 200 -26.93 -9.74 19.20
C ILE A 200 -28.36 -9.26 18.93
N ASN A 201 -29.16 -9.01 19.97
CA ASN A 201 -30.54 -8.56 19.83
C ASN A 201 -30.63 -7.11 19.34
N THR A 202 -29.75 -6.22 19.80
CA THR A 202 -29.66 -4.84 19.29
C THR A 202 -29.20 -4.83 17.83
N LEU A 203 -28.24 -5.66 17.44
CA LEU A 203 -27.86 -5.82 16.03
C LEU A 203 -29.01 -6.38 15.19
N ARG A 204 -29.68 -7.45 15.65
CA ARG A 204 -30.86 -8.00 14.95
C ARG A 204 -31.95 -6.95 14.80
N ASN A 205 -32.25 -6.19 15.85
CA ASN A 205 -33.23 -5.11 15.82
C ASN A 205 -32.80 -4.02 14.84
N PHE A 206 -31.52 -3.63 14.82
CA PHE A 206 -30.98 -2.67 13.85
C PHE A 206 -31.13 -3.15 12.41
N PHE A 207 -30.79 -4.41 12.10
CA PHE A 207 -30.94 -4.96 10.75
C PHE A 207 -32.39 -5.25 10.34
N SER A 208 -33.28 -5.51 11.31
CA SER A 208 -34.69 -5.82 11.06
C SER A 208 -35.59 -4.58 11.03
N THR A 209 -35.11 -3.44 11.52
CA THR A 209 -35.87 -2.18 11.49
C THR A 209 -35.63 -1.47 10.16
N PRO A 210 -36.68 -1.29 9.32
CA PRO A 210 -36.53 -0.51 8.11
C PRO A 210 -36.23 0.96 8.48
N PRO A 211 -35.43 1.68 7.68
CA PRO A 211 -35.10 3.07 7.95
C PRO A 211 -36.38 3.91 8.00
N ARG A 212 -36.52 4.72 9.06
CA ARG A 212 -37.72 5.54 9.35
C ARG A 212 -37.97 6.61 8.27
N THR A 213 -36.95 6.97 7.52
CA THR A 213 -37.01 7.89 6.39
C THR A 213 -36.24 7.31 5.21
N PRO A 214 -36.67 7.54 3.96
CA PRO A 214 -35.84 7.25 2.80
C PRO A 214 -34.47 7.93 2.97
N ASN A 215 -33.40 7.21 2.67
CA ASN A 215 -32.07 7.83 2.64
C ASN A 215 -32.08 8.97 1.61
N PRO A 216 -31.43 10.11 1.90
CA PRO A 216 -31.30 11.18 0.92
C PRO A 216 -30.58 10.63 -0.33
N PRO A 217 -30.89 11.15 -1.52
CA PRO A 217 -30.16 10.79 -2.72
C PRO A 217 -28.68 11.16 -2.55
N THR A 218 -27.78 10.30 -3.03
CA THR A 218 -26.35 10.58 -2.97
C THR A 218 -26.01 11.62 -4.03
N TYR A 219 -25.42 12.74 -3.63
CA TYR A 219 -25.09 13.81 -4.57
C TYR A 219 -23.72 13.59 -5.21
N LEU A 220 -23.55 14.06 -6.45
CA LEU A 220 -22.27 14.00 -7.17
C LEU A 220 -21.13 14.68 -6.39
N VAL A 221 -21.45 15.76 -5.67
CA VAL A 221 -20.49 16.50 -4.85
C VAL A 221 -19.96 15.62 -3.71
N GLU A 222 -20.84 14.88 -3.03
CA GLU A 222 -20.48 13.98 -1.93
C GLU A 222 -19.53 12.88 -2.41
N ILE A 223 -19.82 12.27 -3.58
CA ILE A 223 -18.94 11.25 -4.16
C ILE A 223 -17.60 11.87 -4.55
N CYS A 224 -17.59 13.04 -5.18
CA CYS A 224 -16.35 13.73 -5.55
C CYS A 224 -15.49 14.04 -4.32
N ASP A 225 -16.09 14.51 -3.23
CA ASP A 225 -15.38 14.81 -2.00
C ASP A 225 -14.87 13.54 -1.32
N TYR A 226 -15.68 12.48 -1.29
CA TYR A 226 -15.24 11.18 -0.80
C TYR A 226 -14.04 10.64 -1.59
N VAL A 227 -14.09 10.69 -2.92
CA VAL A 227 -12.98 10.26 -3.80
C VAL A 227 -11.70 11.04 -3.47
N LYS A 228 -11.78 12.34 -3.15
CA LYS A 228 -10.60 13.13 -2.74
C LYS A 228 -9.99 12.62 -1.44
N THR A 229 -10.80 12.21 -0.47
CA THR A 229 -10.33 11.71 0.85
C THR A 229 -9.62 10.35 0.79
N LEU A 230 -9.83 9.56 -0.28
CA LEU A 230 -9.25 8.22 -0.42
C LEU A 230 -7.71 8.25 -0.30
N LYS A 231 -7.12 7.31 0.44
CA LYS A 231 -5.65 7.19 0.51
C LYS A 231 -5.10 6.58 -0.78
N THR A 232 -4.24 7.31 -1.49
CA THR A 232 -3.78 6.97 -2.85
C THR A 232 -3.00 5.65 -2.95
N ASN A 233 -2.24 5.31 -1.91
CA ASN A 233 -1.33 4.15 -1.87
C ASN A 233 -1.96 2.94 -1.17
N LYS A 234 -3.29 2.84 -1.13
CA LYS A 234 -3.97 1.64 -0.64
C LYS A 234 -3.88 0.54 -1.69
N ALA A 235 -3.78 -0.70 -1.21
CA ALA A 235 -3.86 -1.87 -2.06
C ALA A 235 -5.23 -1.90 -2.78
N PRO A 236 -5.28 -2.37 -4.04
CA PRO A 236 -6.54 -2.53 -4.75
C PRO A 236 -7.41 -3.62 -4.10
N GLY A 237 -8.71 -3.57 -4.38
CA GLY A 237 -9.66 -4.60 -4.00
C GLY A 237 -9.60 -5.84 -4.90
N PHE A 238 -10.62 -6.69 -4.79
CA PHE A 238 -10.78 -7.89 -5.62
C PHE A 238 -10.88 -7.56 -7.12
N ASP A 239 -11.45 -6.41 -7.43
CA ASP A 239 -11.59 -5.82 -8.77
C ASP A 239 -10.26 -5.31 -9.37
N ASN A 240 -9.15 -5.34 -8.62
CA ASN A 240 -7.86 -4.77 -8.99
C ASN A 240 -7.89 -3.25 -9.28
N ILE A 241 -8.95 -2.53 -8.91
CA ILE A 241 -9.05 -1.08 -9.10
C ILE A 241 -8.39 -0.38 -7.91
N THR A 242 -7.38 0.45 -8.18
CA THR A 242 -6.68 1.20 -7.13
C THR A 242 -7.36 2.53 -6.82
N ASN A 243 -7.23 3.03 -5.59
CA ASN A 243 -7.66 4.39 -5.23
C ASN A 243 -7.05 5.46 -6.14
N LYS A 244 -5.83 5.21 -6.64
CA LYS A 244 -5.17 6.09 -7.60
C LYS A 244 -5.91 6.13 -8.95
N MET A 245 -6.47 5.02 -9.41
CA MET A 245 -7.30 4.96 -10.61
C MET A 245 -8.60 5.73 -10.39
N ILE A 246 -9.31 5.47 -9.28
CA ILE A 246 -10.57 6.15 -8.93
C ILE A 246 -10.41 7.68 -8.93
N LYS A 247 -9.34 8.19 -8.29
CA LYS A 247 -9.03 9.63 -8.27
C LYS A 247 -8.75 10.24 -9.64
N ASN A 248 -8.37 9.44 -10.63
CA ASN A 248 -8.03 9.89 -11.97
C ASN A 248 -9.13 9.59 -13.01
N LEU A 249 -10.28 9.06 -12.59
CA LEU A 249 -11.41 8.84 -13.48
C LEU A 249 -11.95 10.17 -14.03
N PRO A 250 -12.43 10.20 -15.28
CA PRO A 250 -13.18 11.34 -15.81
C PRO A 250 -14.47 11.57 -15.00
N LEU A 251 -14.93 12.82 -14.88
CA LEU A 251 -16.20 13.15 -14.20
C LEU A 251 -17.40 12.37 -14.73
N LYS A 252 -17.41 12.06 -16.04
CA LYS A 252 -18.44 11.22 -16.66
C LYS A 252 -18.59 9.84 -16.00
N PHE A 253 -17.50 9.24 -15.52
CA PHE A 253 -17.53 7.96 -14.82
C PHE A 253 -18.10 8.08 -13.41
N ILE A 254 -17.82 9.20 -12.73
CA ILE A 254 -18.39 9.48 -11.41
C ILE A 254 -19.90 9.73 -11.54
N LEU A 255 -20.32 10.40 -12.62
CA LEU A 255 -21.74 10.66 -12.90
C LEU A 255 -22.56 9.37 -13.12
N ILE A 256 -21.95 8.32 -13.69
CA ILE A 256 -22.58 6.99 -13.81
C ILE A 256 -22.88 6.40 -12.43
N LEU A 257 -21.99 6.61 -11.44
CA LEU A 257 -22.18 6.11 -10.06
C LEU A 257 -23.32 6.83 -9.33
N THR A 258 -23.73 8.01 -9.80
CA THR A 258 -24.85 8.79 -9.25
C THR A 258 -26.14 8.66 -10.06
N TYR A 259 -26.13 7.94 -11.19
CA TYR A 259 -27.26 7.96 -12.12
C TYR A 259 -28.42 7.09 -11.60
N ASP A 260 -29.24 7.69 -10.73
CA ASP A 260 -30.47 7.09 -10.20
C ASP A 260 -31.68 7.33 -11.11
N GLY A 261 -31.52 7.43 -12.44
CA GLY A 261 -32.65 7.53 -13.38
C GLY A 261 -33.70 8.62 -13.12
N ARG A 262 -33.43 9.58 -12.21
CA ARG A 262 -34.36 10.64 -11.79
C ARG A 262 -33.97 11.98 -12.44
N PRO A 263 -34.95 12.81 -12.81
CA PRO A 263 -34.68 14.12 -13.39
C PRO A 263 -33.85 14.99 -12.41
N PRO A 264 -33.01 15.90 -12.94
CA PRO A 264 -32.19 16.80 -12.12
C PRO A 264 -33.07 17.59 -11.15
N ALA A 265 -32.57 17.79 -9.93
CA ALA A 265 -33.25 18.58 -8.91
C ALA A 265 -33.63 19.97 -9.49
N PRO A 266 -34.82 20.52 -9.15
CA PRO A 266 -35.21 21.83 -9.62
C PRO A 266 -34.17 22.87 -9.20
N GLU A 267 -33.76 23.72 -10.15
CA GLU A 267 -32.82 24.80 -9.94
C GLU A 267 -33.28 25.65 -8.74
N ILE A 268 -32.42 25.72 -7.72
CA ILE A 268 -32.58 26.71 -6.66
C ILE A 268 -32.27 28.05 -7.32
N GLN A 269 -33.33 28.80 -7.64
CA GLN A 269 -33.22 30.19 -8.06
C GLN A 269 -32.66 30.99 -6.87
N PHE A 270 -31.54 31.67 -7.11
CA PHE A 270 -30.97 32.66 -6.19
C PHE A 270 -31.86 33.90 -6.10
#